data_AF-A0AA38T501-F1
#
_entry.id   AF-A0AA38T501-F1
#
_cell.length_a   1.000
_cell.length_b   1.000
_cell.length_c   1.000
_cell.angle_alpha   90.00
_cell.angle_beta   90.00
_cell.angle_gamma   90.00
#
_symmetry.space_group_name_H-M   'P 1'
#
loop_
_entity.id
_entity.type
_entity.pdbx_description
1 polymer ?
#
loop_
_entity_poly.entity_id
_entity_poly.type
_entity_poly.pdbx_seq_one_letter_code
_entity_poly.pdbx_strand_id
1 'polypeptide(L)'
;MAYFQRFLILTLLLHSIFCINHLLVKCDDEEDGLLSGINSYRATVNLTTLTQNDRAKCLADKLADQLKDRPCTNTTGSNTVPGTEPEFANYPDLLDKCHLNVTTTRDGAVLPACVPNLDAGLVISNYTRSQYSSYLNDTKYTGIGIGSEDDWIVVVLTTSTPEGGYSPGSNDVNFVSKIGPMKYSMVLLVALLLLLWA
;
A
#
# COMPACT_ATOMS: atom_id res chain seq x y z
N MET A 1 -25.01 40.74 9.34
CA MET A 1 -24.41 40.30 8.05
C MET A 1 -22.95 39.88 8.23
N ALA A 2 -22.03 40.78 8.62
CA ALA A 2 -20.60 40.47 8.74
C ALA A 2 -20.24 39.37 9.78
N TYR A 3 -20.98 39.27 10.89
CA TYR A 3 -20.72 38.26 11.93
C TYR A 3 -21.04 36.84 11.44
N PHE A 4 -22.11 36.68 10.66
CA PHE A 4 -22.53 35.39 10.09
C PHE A 4 -21.55 34.91 9.02
N GLN A 5 -21.05 35.82 8.17
CA GLN A 5 -20.04 35.52 7.16
C GLN A 5 -18.70 35.10 7.79
N ARG A 6 -18.26 35.76 8.86
CA ARG A 6 -17.04 35.37 9.60
C ARG A 6 -17.17 34.00 10.28
N PHE A 7 -18.35 33.71 10.83
CA PHE A 7 -18.62 32.40 11.43
C PHE A 7 -18.60 31.28 10.37
N LEU A 8 -19.22 31.53 9.20
CA LEU A 8 -19.21 30.59 8.08
C LEU A 8 -17.77 30.27 7.60
N ILE A 9 -16.95 31.31 7.42
CA ILE A 9 -15.54 31.15 7.01
C ILE A 9 -14.75 30.37 8.07
N LEU A 10 -14.93 30.67 9.36
CA LEU A 10 -14.26 29.95 10.44
C LEU A 10 -14.66 28.46 10.46
N THR A 11 -15.94 28.16 10.27
CA THR A 11 -16.41 26.76 10.21
C THR A 11 -15.86 26.03 9.00
N LEU A 12 -15.75 26.67 7.84
CA LEU A 12 -15.14 26.09 6.65
C LEU A 12 -13.65 25.82 6.83
N LEU A 13 -12.92 26.75 7.44
CA LEU A 13 -11.48 26.60 7.73
C LEU A 13 -11.22 25.45 8.70
N LEU A 14 -12.03 25.35 9.76
CA LEU A 14 -11.95 24.25 10.72
C LEU A 14 -12.23 22.90 10.04
N HIS A 15 -13.22 22.83 9.14
CA HIS A 15 -13.49 21.62 8.36
C HIS A 15 -12.35 21.31 7.38
N SER A 16 -11.78 22.30 6.69
CA SER A 16 -10.66 22.06 5.79
C SER A 16 -9.40 21.57 6.53
N ILE A 17 -9.10 22.14 7.70
CA ILE A 17 -7.96 21.72 8.53
C ILE A 17 -8.21 20.29 9.04
N PHE A 18 -9.42 19.99 9.50
CA PHE A 18 -9.79 18.65 9.93
C PHE A 18 -9.69 17.63 8.77
N CYS A 19 -10.16 17.98 7.58
CA CYS A 19 -10.07 17.13 6.39
C CYS A 19 -8.63 16.95 5.88
N ILE A 20 -7.79 17.98 5.91
CA ILE A 20 -6.37 17.88 5.52
C ILE A 20 -5.62 16.99 6.50
N ASN A 21 -5.82 17.17 7.81
CA ASN A 21 -5.17 16.35 8.83
C ASN A 21 -5.63 14.89 8.78
N HIS A 22 -6.88 14.62 8.40
CA HIS A 22 -7.39 13.26 8.23
C HIS A 22 -6.94 12.59 6.92
N LEU A 23 -6.45 13.38 5.95
CA LEU A 23 -5.89 12.90 4.68
C LEU A 23 -4.37 12.70 4.75
N LEU A 24 -3.69 13.47 5.60
CA LEU A 24 -2.23 13.48 5.76
C LEU A 24 -1.73 12.49 6.81
N VAL A 25 -2.63 11.95 7.63
CA VAL A 25 -2.32 10.99 8.69
C VAL A 25 -3.05 9.68 8.35
N LYS A 26 -2.35 8.71 7.74
CA LYS A 26 -2.05 7.40 8.37
C LYS A 26 -1.66 6.23 7.45
N CYS A 27 -1.79 6.28 6.12
CA CYS A 27 -1.66 5.04 5.31
C CYS A 27 -0.41 4.95 4.40
N ASP A 28 0.05 6.03 3.78
CA ASP A 28 1.19 5.92 2.84
C ASP A 28 2.57 5.98 3.54
N ASP A 29 2.69 6.65 4.69
CA ASP A 29 3.99 6.86 5.36
C ASP A 29 4.67 5.56 5.81
N GLU A 30 3.89 4.58 6.27
CA GLU A 30 4.41 3.28 6.74
C GLU A 30 4.87 2.41 5.57
N GLU A 31 4.10 2.41 4.48
CA GLU A 31 4.39 1.66 3.26
C GLU A 31 5.59 2.26 2.51
N ASP A 32 5.63 3.59 2.37
CA ASP A 32 6.75 4.32 1.76
C ASP A 32 8.02 4.18 2.61
N GLY A 33 7.88 4.22 3.93
CA GLY A 33 8.95 3.94 4.88
C GLY A 33 9.51 2.53 4.73
N LEU A 34 8.65 1.52 4.60
CA LEU A 34 9.05 0.14 4.37
C LEU A 34 9.75 -0.02 3.02
N LEU A 35 9.21 0.57 1.95
CA LEU A 35 9.83 0.55 0.62
C LEU A 35 11.25 1.14 0.66
N SER A 36 11.40 2.29 1.29
CA SER A 36 12.71 2.93 1.49
C SER A 36 13.67 2.05 2.29
N GLY A 37 13.19 1.41 3.35
CA GLY A 37 13.96 0.47 4.16
C GLY A 37 14.42 -0.77 3.37
N ILE A 38 13.52 -1.37 2.59
CA ILE A 38 13.83 -2.53 1.73
C ILE A 38 14.85 -2.14 0.66
N ASN A 39 14.69 -0.99 0.02
CA ASN A 39 15.64 -0.51 -0.98
C ASN A 39 17.01 -0.19 -0.38
N SER A 40 17.04 0.36 0.83
CA SER A 40 18.28 0.56 1.59
C SER A 40 18.96 -0.78 1.88
N TYR A 41 18.21 -1.79 2.32
CA TYR A 41 18.71 -3.15 2.52
C TYR A 41 19.29 -3.75 1.23
N ARG A 42 18.55 -3.68 0.12
CA ARG A 42 19.00 -4.16 -1.19
C ARG A 42 20.29 -3.47 -1.66
N ALA A 43 20.43 -2.18 -1.40
CA ALA A 43 21.67 -1.45 -1.69
C ALA A 43 22.86 -1.98 -0.88
N THR A 44 22.68 -2.43 0.37
CA THR A 44 23.77 -3.02 1.18
C THR A 44 24.33 -4.32 0.58
N VAL A 45 23.53 -5.01 -0.23
CA VAL A 45 23.90 -6.24 -0.94
C VAL A 45 24.11 -6.02 -2.44
N ASN A 46 24.28 -4.75 -2.87
CA ASN A 46 24.53 -4.32 -4.25
C ASN A 46 23.43 -4.72 -5.27
N LEU A 47 22.18 -4.77 -4.82
CA LEU A 47 21.03 -5.02 -5.69
C LEU A 47 20.34 -3.73 -6.11
N THR A 48 19.66 -3.78 -7.26
CA THR A 48 18.84 -2.68 -7.76
C THR A 48 17.65 -2.42 -6.84
N THR A 49 17.23 -1.17 -6.75
CA THR A 49 16.02 -0.78 -6.02
C THR A 49 14.77 -1.35 -6.70
N LEU A 50 13.80 -1.73 -5.90
CA LEU A 50 12.46 -2.08 -6.36
C LEU A 50 11.65 -0.82 -6.63
N THR A 51 10.91 -0.83 -7.75
CA THR A 51 10.00 0.25 -8.15
C THR A 51 8.57 -0.08 -7.76
N GLN A 52 7.83 0.90 -7.26
CA GLN A 52 6.42 0.69 -6.92
C GLN A 52 5.60 0.25 -8.13
N ASN A 53 4.75 -0.76 -7.96
CA ASN A 53 3.82 -1.26 -8.96
C ASN A 53 2.39 -1.14 -8.43
N ASP A 54 1.59 -0.28 -9.06
CA ASP A 54 0.24 0.06 -8.58
C ASP A 54 -0.71 -1.14 -8.49
N ARG A 55 -0.56 -2.13 -9.37
CA ARG A 55 -1.41 -3.33 -9.35
C ARG A 55 -0.94 -4.33 -8.31
N ALA A 56 0.37 -4.43 -8.09
CA ALA A 56 0.89 -5.16 -6.94
C ALA A 56 0.43 -4.51 -5.62
N LYS A 57 0.40 -3.16 -5.54
CA LYS A 57 -0.15 -2.43 -4.39
C LYS A 57 -1.63 -2.77 -4.19
N CYS A 58 -2.45 -2.72 -5.25
CA CYS A 58 -3.84 -3.17 -5.14
C CYS A 58 -3.96 -4.59 -4.57
N LEU A 59 -3.17 -5.53 -5.10
CA LEU A 59 -3.23 -6.91 -4.63
C LEU A 59 -2.81 -7.00 -3.15
N ALA A 60 -1.76 -6.28 -2.76
CA ALA A 60 -1.30 -6.21 -1.38
C ALA A 60 -2.40 -5.67 -0.44
N ASP A 61 -3.07 -4.58 -0.81
CA ASP A 61 -4.22 -4.03 -0.06
C ASP A 61 -5.33 -5.07 0.11
N LYS A 62 -5.68 -5.76 -0.97
CA LYS A 62 -6.74 -6.79 -0.97
C LYS A 62 -6.36 -8.00 -0.13
N LEU A 63 -5.08 -8.34 -0.03
CA LEU A 63 -4.59 -9.42 0.81
C LEU A 63 -4.56 -9.01 2.28
N ALA A 64 -4.10 -7.80 2.59
CA ALA A 64 -4.12 -7.22 3.94
C ALA A 64 -5.55 -7.16 4.48
N ASP A 65 -6.51 -6.72 3.66
CA ASP A 65 -7.95 -6.73 3.95
C ASP A 65 -8.47 -8.12 4.41
N GLN A 66 -7.93 -9.22 3.85
CA GLN A 66 -8.32 -10.60 4.22
C GLN A 66 -7.66 -11.08 5.52
N LEU A 67 -6.59 -10.43 5.95
CA LEU A 67 -5.81 -10.82 7.11
C LEU A 67 -6.19 -10.06 8.37
N LYS A 68 -6.80 -8.87 8.26
CA LYS A 68 -7.11 -7.97 9.40
C LYS A 68 -7.81 -8.63 10.59
N ASP A 69 -8.75 -9.54 10.32
CA ASP A 69 -9.50 -10.24 11.38
C ASP A 69 -8.76 -11.48 11.93
N ARG A 70 -7.59 -11.82 11.36
CA ARG A 70 -6.77 -12.94 11.81
C ARG A 70 -5.82 -12.48 12.93
N PRO A 71 -5.70 -13.25 14.02
CA PRO A 71 -4.87 -12.86 15.14
C PRO A 71 -3.37 -12.80 14.75
N CYS A 72 -2.72 -11.71 15.14
CA CYS A 72 -1.28 -11.56 15.04
C CYS A 72 -0.58 -12.38 16.12
N THR A 73 0.18 -13.41 15.73
CA THR A 73 0.94 -14.24 16.68
C THR A 73 2.37 -14.44 16.22
N ASN A 74 3.26 -14.84 17.12
CA ASN A 74 4.68 -15.06 16.83
C ASN A 74 4.96 -16.18 15.80
N THR A 75 3.95 -16.98 15.44
CA THR A 75 4.04 -18.04 14.42
C THR A 75 3.43 -17.63 13.08
N THR A 76 3.00 -16.38 12.93
CA THR A 76 2.31 -15.90 11.73
C THR A 76 3.20 -14.96 10.91
N GLY A 77 2.98 -14.90 9.59
CA GLY A 77 3.70 -14.00 8.69
C GLY A 77 5.15 -14.43 8.43
N SER A 78 6.13 -13.53 8.57
CA SER A 78 7.55 -13.81 8.28
C SER A 78 8.19 -14.91 9.14
N ASN A 79 7.56 -15.28 10.26
CA ASN A 79 8.02 -16.33 11.16
C ASN A 79 7.33 -17.69 10.91
N THR A 80 6.47 -17.80 9.89
CA THR A 80 5.90 -19.09 9.48
C THR A 80 6.98 -20.00 8.91
N VAL A 81 6.80 -21.31 9.05
CA VAL A 81 7.65 -22.29 8.35
C VAL A 81 7.40 -22.13 6.84
N PRO A 82 8.44 -22.14 5.98
CA PRO A 82 8.23 -22.02 4.54
C PRO A 82 7.26 -23.09 4.04
N GLY A 83 6.25 -22.68 3.26
CA GLY A 83 5.17 -23.55 2.80
C GLY A 83 3.97 -23.66 3.76
N THR A 84 3.97 -22.91 4.87
CA THR A 84 2.84 -22.78 5.80
C THR A 84 2.30 -21.36 5.86
N GLU A 85 2.66 -20.52 4.89
CA GLU A 85 2.15 -19.16 4.78
C GLU A 85 0.61 -19.16 4.67
N PRO A 86 -0.08 -18.08 5.11
CA PRO A 86 -1.52 -17.97 4.99
C PRO A 86 -2.01 -18.22 3.56
N GLU A 87 -2.79 -19.28 3.37
CA GLU A 87 -3.49 -19.51 2.11
C GLU A 87 -4.69 -18.58 1.98
N PHE A 88 -4.89 -18.08 0.77
CA PHE A 88 -6.03 -17.24 0.39
C PHE A 88 -6.98 -18.07 -0.49
N ALA A 89 -7.99 -18.69 0.12
CA ALA A 89 -8.93 -19.56 -0.61
C ALA A 89 -9.64 -18.84 -1.77
N ASN A 90 -9.82 -17.52 -1.65
CA ASN A 90 -10.42 -16.64 -2.65
C ASN A 90 -9.37 -15.87 -3.49
N TYR A 91 -8.14 -16.37 -3.62
CA TYR A 91 -7.07 -15.70 -4.38
C TYR A 91 -7.49 -15.27 -5.81
N PRO A 92 -8.20 -16.09 -6.61
CA PRO A 92 -8.69 -15.66 -7.92
C PRO A 92 -9.60 -14.41 -7.87
N ASP A 93 -10.45 -14.29 -6.86
CA ASP A 93 -11.34 -13.13 -6.69
C ASP A 93 -10.54 -11.88 -6.29
N LEU A 94 -9.45 -12.05 -5.54
CA LEU A 94 -8.55 -10.94 -5.17
C LEU A 94 -7.80 -10.41 -6.41
N LEU A 95 -7.36 -11.31 -7.29
CA LEU A 95 -6.77 -10.93 -8.57
C LEU A 95 -7.76 -10.18 -9.46
N ASP A 96 -9.00 -10.66 -9.57
CA ASP A 96 -10.03 -10.04 -10.40
C ASP A 96 -10.38 -8.60 -9.93
N LYS A 97 -10.45 -8.38 -8.60
CA LYS A 97 -10.62 -7.04 -8.00
C LYS A 97 -9.52 -6.05 -8.37
N CYS A 98 -8.33 -6.54 -8.71
CA CYS A 98 -7.19 -5.74 -9.16
C CYS A 98 -6.97 -5.83 -10.69
N HIS A 99 -7.90 -6.44 -11.42
CA HIS A 99 -7.80 -6.68 -12.87
C HIS A 99 -6.53 -7.43 -13.29
N LEU A 100 -6.08 -8.34 -12.43
CA LEU A 100 -4.91 -9.17 -12.64
C LEU A 100 -5.32 -10.54 -13.19
N ASN A 101 -4.39 -11.15 -13.94
CA ASN A 101 -4.54 -12.52 -14.40
C ASN A 101 -3.59 -13.44 -13.61
N VAL A 102 -4.03 -14.67 -13.34
CA VAL A 102 -3.15 -15.71 -12.77
C VAL A 102 -1.90 -15.89 -13.63
N THR A 103 -1.99 -15.76 -14.96
CA THR A 103 -0.82 -15.94 -15.84
C THR A 103 0.22 -14.84 -15.72
N THR A 104 -0.17 -13.62 -15.35
CA THR A 104 0.73 -12.44 -15.28
C THR A 104 1.27 -12.17 -13.88
N THR A 105 0.93 -13.05 -12.92
CA THR A 105 1.30 -12.95 -11.50
C THR A 105 2.11 -14.16 -10.99
N ARG A 106 2.34 -15.17 -11.83
CA ARG A 106 3.00 -16.45 -11.47
C ARG A 106 4.43 -16.28 -10.96
N ASP A 107 5.18 -15.37 -11.57
CA ASP A 107 6.59 -15.16 -11.22
C ASP A 107 6.76 -14.17 -10.05
N GLY A 108 5.65 -13.65 -9.49
CA GLY A 108 5.66 -12.79 -8.33
C GLY A 108 5.84 -13.54 -7.01
N ALA A 109 5.85 -12.81 -5.90
CA ALA A 109 5.84 -13.39 -4.56
C ALA A 109 4.95 -12.56 -3.63
N VAL A 110 4.27 -13.22 -2.70
CA VAL A 110 3.41 -12.60 -1.68
C VAL A 110 4.03 -12.89 -0.31
N LEU A 111 4.38 -11.83 0.41
CA LEU A 111 5.15 -11.89 1.65
C LEU A 111 4.36 -11.19 2.78
N PRO A 112 3.37 -11.87 3.39
CA PRO A 112 2.61 -11.31 4.50
C PRO A 112 3.46 -11.31 5.78
N ALA A 113 3.52 -10.18 6.47
CA ALA A 113 4.09 -10.08 7.81
C ALA A 113 3.04 -9.52 8.77
N CYS A 114 3.13 -9.96 10.02
CA CYS A 114 2.29 -9.43 11.09
C CYS A 114 3.18 -8.82 12.16
N VAL A 115 2.95 -7.55 12.49
CA VAL A 115 3.68 -6.80 13.50
C VAL A 115 2.68 -5.97 14.29
N PRO A 116 2.55 -6.21 15.61
CA PRO A 116 1.66 -5.41 16.44
C PRO A 116 1.95 -3.91 16.31
N ASN A 117 0.93 -3.12 15.96
CA ASN A 117 1.00 -1.68 15.69
C ASN A 117 1.97 -1.25 14.58
N LEU A 118 2.37 -2.17 13.69
CA LEU A 118 3.25 -1.90 12.55
C LEU A 118 4.53 -1.13 12.90
N ASP A 119 5.18 -1.47 14.02
CA ASP A 119 6.46 -0.86 14.41
C ASP A 119 7.47 -0.96 13.25
N ALA A 120 7.89 0.19 12.71
CA ALA A 120 8.68 0.26 11.48
C ALA A 120 10.00 -0.52 11.57
N GLY A 121 10.64 -0.55 12.75
CA GLY A 121 11.88 -1.29 12.99
C GLY A 121 11.67 -2.80 13.01
N LEU A 122 10.57 -3.25 13.61
CA LEU A 122 10.19 -4.66 13.61
C LEU A 122 9.73 -5.12 12.22
N VAL A 123 8.92 -4.31 11.52
CA VAL A 123 8.48 -4.61 10.15
C VAL A 123 9.67 -4.81 9.23
N ILE A 124 10.63 -3.87 9.18
CA ILE A 124 11.80 -4.03 8.32
C ILE A 124 12.63 -5.27 8.71
N SER A 125 12.73 -5.58 10.00
CA SER A 125 13.45 -6.77 10.46
C SER A 125 12.75 -8.08 10.03
N ASN A 126 11.42 -8.11 10.03
CA ASN A 126 10.61 -9.24 9.58
C ASN A 126 10.83 -9.55 8.10
N TYR A 127 11.14 -8.54 7.27
CA TYR A 127 11.46 -8.78 5.86
C TYR A 127 12.94 -9.08 5.62
N THR A 128 13.85 -8.42 6.34
CA THR A 128 15.29 -8.48 6.07
C THR A 128 16.05 -9.55 6.86
N ARG A 129 15.48 -10.06 7.95
CA ARG A 129 16.10 -11.05 8.86
C ARG A 129 15.31 -12.36 8.99
N SER A 130 14.33 -12.59 8.12
CA SER A 130 13.56 -13.83 8.05
C SER A 130 13.81 -14.58 6.74
N GLN A 131 13.04 -15.64 6.50
CA GLN A 131 13.00 -16.33 5.21
C GLN A 131 12.74 -15.39 4.00
N TYR A 132 12.08 -14.26 4.22
CA TYR A 132 11.79 -13.27 3.18
C TYR A 132 13.04 -12.56 2.64
N SER A 133 14.16 -12.59 3.37
CA SER A 133 15.43 -12.04 2.88
C SER A 133 15.90 -12.75 1.61
N SER A 134 15.56 -14.02 1.42
CA SER A 134 15.90 -14.77 0.19
C SER A 134 15.22 -14.18 -1.05
N TYR A 135 13.96 -13.74 -0.91
CA TYR A 135 13.22 -13.05 -1.97
C TYR A 135 13.78 -11.65 -2.20
N LEU A 136 14.04 -10.90 -1.13
CA LEU A 136 14.61 -9.55 -1.24
C LEU A 136 16.03 -9.55 -1.81
N ASN A 137 16.77 -10.65 -1.70
CA ASN A 137 18.11 -10.81 -2.26
C ASN A 137 18.12 -11.38 -3.69
N ASP A 138 16.96 -11.69 -4.26
CA ASP A 138 16.85 -12.19 -5.63
C ASP A 138 16.80 -11.02 -6.62
N THR A 139 17.65 -11.11 -7.65
CA THR A 139 17.77 -10.12 -8.73
C THR A 139 16.58 -10.11 -9.68
N LYS A 140 15.77 -11.18 -9.73
CA LYS A 140 14.64 -11.27 -10.65
C LYS A 140 13.51 -10.29 -10.33
N TYR A 141 13.40 -9.89 -9.06
CA TYR A 141 12.39 -8.94 -8.62
C TYR A 141 12.84 -7.51 -8.91
N THR A 142 11.96 -6.78 -9.58
CA THR A 142 12.19 -5.43 -10.07
C THR A 142 11.12 -4.44 -9.60
N GLY A 143 9.96 -4.93 -9.16
CA GLY A 143 8.90 -4.10 -8.63
C GLY A 143 8.28 -4.63 -7.35
N ILE A 144 7.50 -3.77 -6.70
CA ILE A 144 6.93 -4.02 -5.38
C ILE A 144 5.59 -3.30 -5.20
N GLY A 145 4.65 -3.98 -4.58
CA GLY A 145 3.44 -3.41 -3.99
C GLY A 145 3.45 -3.67 -2.50
N ILE A 146 3.02 -2.69 -1.72
CA ILE A 146 2.90 -2.81 -0.27
C ILE A 146 1.47 -2.39 0.08
N GLY A 147 0.85 -3.14 0.97
CA GLY A 147 -0.49 -2.88 1.49
C GLY A 147 -0.54 -3.25 2.96
N SER A 148 -1.21 -2.45 3.76
CA SER A 148 -1.30 -2.62 5.22
C SER A 148 -2.74 -2.49 5.73
N GLU A 149 -3.07 -3.26 6.75
CA GLU A 149 -4.35 -3.19 7.46
C GLU A 149 -4.17 -3.74 8.89
N ASP A 150 -4.57 -2.94 9.89
CA ASP A 150 -4.33 -3.22 11.32
C ASP A 150 -2.86 -3.61 11.63
N ASP A 151 -2.61 -4.83 12.12
CA ASP A 151 -1.27 -5.34 12.44
C ASP A 151 -0.59 -6.04 11.25
N TRP A 152 -1.26 -6.08 10.10
CA TRP A 152 -0.81 -6.82 8.93
C TRP A 152 -0.24 -5.91 7.87
N ILE A 153 0.86 -6.34 7.30
CA ILE A 153 1.48 -5.71 6.15
C ILE A 153 1.85 -6.80 5.14
N VAL A 154 1.54 -6.56 3.89
CA VAL A 154 1.76 -7.52 2.80
C VAL A 154 2.65 -6.85 1.76
N VAL A 155 3.78 -7.51 1.47
CA VAL A 155 4.66 -7.13 0.37
C VAL A 155 4.39 -8.07 -0.80
N VAL A 156 4.07 -7.52 -1.96
CA VAL A 156 3.90 -8.24 -3.23
C VAL A 156 5.06 -7.86 -4.15
N LEU A 157 5.91 -8.82 -4.50
CA LEU A 157 7.03 -8.60 -5.41
C LEU A 157 6.63 -8.93 -6.85
N THR A 158 7.12 -8.12 -7.79
CA THR A 158 6.92 -8.29 -9.24
C THR A 158 8.26 -8.44 -9.95
N THR A 159 8.23 -9.03 -11.13
CA THR A 159 9.39 -9.19 -12.02
C THR A 159 9.19 -8.36 -13.28
N SER A 160 10.19 -8.33 -14.16
CA SER A 160 10.08 -7.77 -15.50
C SER A 160 9.60 -8.80 -16.56
N THR A 161 9.25 -10.02 -16.16
CA THR A 161 8.77 -11.07 -17.09
C THR A 161 7.29 -10.87 -17.39
N PRO A 162 6.78 -11.28 -18.56
CA PRO A 162 5.33 -11.27 -18.84
C PRO A 162 4.49 -12.01 -17.80
N GLU A 163 5.06 -13.05 -17.20
CA GLU A 163 4.43 -13.91 -16.19
C GLU A 163 4.48 -13.34 -14.76
N GLY A 164 5.21 -12.25 -14.53
CA GLY A 164 5.31 -11.59 -13.22
C GLY A 164 5.32 -10.07 -13.26
N GLY A 165 4.95 -9.48 -14.40
CA GLY A 165 4.89 -8.03 -14.62
C GLY A 165 3.55 -7.39 -14.22
N TYR A 166 2.55 -8.21 -13.84
CA TYR A 166 1.25 -7.73 -13.36
C TYR A 166 0.53 -6.86 -14.42
N SER A 167 0.70 -7.22 -15.69
CA SER A 167 -0.04 -6.63 -16.81
C SER A 167 -1.54 -6.94 -16.68
N PRO A 168 -2.41 -6.08 -17.24
CA PRO A 168 -3.85 -6.20 -17.01
C PRO A 168 -4.42 -7.42 -17.74
N GLY A 169 -5.51 -7.95 -17.20
CA GLY A 169 -6.38 -8.86 -17.94
C GLY A 169 -7.10 -8.14 -19.08
N SER A 170 -7.67 -8.90 -20.02
CA SER A 170 -8.32 -8.42 -21.26
C SER A 170 -9.52 -7.47 -21.10
N ASN A 171 -9.87 -7.07 -19.88
CA ASN A 171 -10.99 -6.17 -19.54
C ASN A 171 -10.47 -4.89 -18.90
N ASP A 172 -9.65 -4.14 -19.64
CA ASP A 172 -8.97 -2.94 -19.16
C ASP A 172 -9.94 -1.80 -18.80
N VAL A 173 -9.95 -1.42 -17.54
CA VAL A 173 -10.30 -0.06 -17.09
C VAL A 173 -9.04 0.56 -16.49
N ASN A 174 -8.70 1.77 -16.93
CA ASN A 174 -7.56 2.52 -16.41
C ASN A 174 -7.58 2.48 -14.88
N PHE A 175 -6.49 1.98 -14.29
CA PHE A 175 -6.27 2.03 -12.85
C PHE A 175 -6.11 3.50 -12.47
N VAL A 176 -7.23 4.16 -12.17
CA VAL A 176 -7.21 5.45 -11.52
C VAL A 176 -6.78 5.13 -10.10
N SER A 177 -5.49 5.34 -9.80
CA SER A 177 -5.02 5.53 -8.43
C SER A 177 -6.08 6.38 -7.74
N LYS A 178 -6.60 5.96 -6.58
CA LYS A 178 -7.57 6.75 -5.81
C LYS A 178 -7.06 8.18 -5.79
N ILE A 179 -7.63 9.03 -6.65
CA ILE A 179 -7.44 10.46 -6.55
C ILE A 179 -8.21 10.74 -5.28
N GLY A 180 -7.48 10.84 -4.17
CA GLY A 180 -8.02 11.38 -2.93
C GLY A 180 -8.76 12.68 -3.23
N PRO A 181 -9.57 13.22 -2.31
CA PRO A 181 -10.42 14.38 -2.53
C PRO A 181 -9.67 15.71 -2.84
N MET A 182 -8.46 15.66 -3.38
CA MET A 182 -7.68 16.77 -3.95
C MET A 182 -8.52 17.66 -4.90
N LYS A 183 -9.44 17.07 -5.68
CA LYS A 183 -10.36 17.85 -6.54
C LYS A 183 -11.39 18.66 -5.75
N TYR A 184 -11.93 18.12 -4.65
CA TYR A 184 -12.83 18.86 -3.76
C TYR A 184 -12.10 19.97 -2.99
N SER A 185 -10.83 19.75 -2.65
CA SER A 185 -9.97 20.74 -1.98
C SER A 185 -9.71 21.98 -2.84
N MET A 186 -9.45 21.82 -4.14
CA MET A 186 -9.27 22.97 -5.04
C MET A 186 -10.56 23.78 -5.26
N VAL A 187 -11.71 23.11 -5.37
CA VAL A 187 -13.02 23.78 -5.51
C VAL A 187 -13.39 24.56 -4.24
N LEU A 188 -13.09 24.00 -3.07
CA LEU A 188 -13.30 24.66 -1.77
C LEU A 188 -12.42 25.91 -1.62
N LEU A 189 -11.15 25.83 -2.04
CA LEU A 189 -10.20 26.94 -1.98
C LEU A 189 -10.59 28.09 -2.93
N VAL A 190 -11.08 27.78 -4.13
CA VAL A 190 -11.61 28.78 -5.08
C VAL A 190 -12.88 29.43 -4.53
N ALA A 191 -13.78 28.67 -3.90
CA ALA A 191 -14.97 29.22 -3.24
C ALA A 191 -14.62 30.16 -2.07
N LEU A 192 -13.60 29.81 -1.28
CA LEU A 192 -13.05 30.66 -0.21
C LEU A 192 -12.46 31.97 -0.75
N LEU A 193 -11.72 31.91 -1.86
CA LEU A 193 -11.17 33.10 -2.51
C LEU A 193 -12.28 33.99 -3.06
N LEU A 194 -13.31 33.44 -3.70
CA LEU A 194 -14.44 34.24 -4.21
C LEU A 194 -15.26 34.91 -3.09
N LEU A 195 -15.41 34.25 -1.94
CA LEU A 195 -16.14 34.78 -0.76
C LEU A 195 -15.35 35.82 0.05
N LEU A 196 -14.03 35.89 -0.11
CA LEU A 196 -13.18 36.90 0.51
C LEU A 196 -13.13 38.22 -0.28
N TRP A 197 -13.56 38.20 -1.55
CA TRP A 197 -13.49 39.33 -2.48
C TRP A 197 -14.87 39.92 -2.81
N ALA A 198 -15.94 39.36 -2.25
CA ALA A 198 -17.32 39.83 -2.31
C ALA A 198 -17.78 40.41 -0.97
#